data_AF-A0AAV2L0Z7-F1
#
_entry.id   AF-A0AAV2L0Z7-F1
#
_cell.length_a   1.000
_cell.length_b   1.000
_cell.length_c   1.000
_cell.angle_alpha   90.00
_cell.angle_beta   90.00
_cell.angle_gamma   90.00
#
_symmetry.space_group_name_H-M   'P 1'
#
loop_
_entity.id
_entity.type
_entity.pdbx_description
1 polymer ?
#
loop_
_entity_poly.entity_id
_entity_poly.type
_entity_poly.pdbx_seq_one_letter_code
_entity_poly.pdbx_strand_id
1 'polypeptide(L)'
;MEGFFIAASNLPGNIFTILMMDNIGGKALLCCSLLLSSLSVFLIYLVKTKSHSLLLSCVFSGVSVMVWNALDVVGTELYPTHLRSSALGFFTGVGRVAAIMGNMVFGGLVDTDCAVPILLVSGLLLTGGIAALWLPQTKRTELT
;
A
#
# COMPACT_ATOMS: atom_id res chain seq x y z
N MET A 1 22.29 3.16 9.77
CA MET A 1 22.70 2.73 8.41
C MET A 1 21.54 2.07 7.66
N GLU A 2 20.69 1.30 8.33
CA GLU A 2 19.46 0.69 7.78
C GLU A 2 18.57 1.60 6.91
N GLY A 3 18.33 2.85 7.35
CA GLY A 3 17.46 3.79 6.62
C GLY A 3 17.97 4.18 5.22
N PHE A 4 19.28 4.08 4.97
CA PHE A 4 19.85 4.38 3.66
C PHE A 4 19.52 3.29 2.64
N PHE A 5 19.51 2.01 3.05
CA PHE A 5 19.10 0.90 2.20
C PHE A 5 17.61 0.96 1.85
N ILE A 6 16.76 1.35 2.81
CA ILE A 6 15.33 1.53 2.58
C ILE A 6 15.09 2.67 1.57
N ALA A 7 15.78 3.81 1.74
CA ALA A 7 15.70 4.93 0.82
C ALA A 7 16.23 4.58 -0.58
N ALA A 8 17.35 3.86 -0.66
CA ALA A 8 17.93 3.39 -1.92
C ALA A 8 17.02 2.40 -2.65
N SER A 9 16.27 1.55 -1.92
CA SER A 9 15.30 0.60 -2.49
C SER A 9 14.01 1.27 -2.97
N ASN A 10 13.69 2.46 -2.45
CA ASN A 10 12.52 3.25 -2.85
C ASN A 10 12.65 3.83 -4.26
N LEU A 11 13.88 4.14 -4.71
CA LEU A 11 14.16 4.66 -6.05
C LEU A 11 13.81 3.67 -7.18
N PRO A 12 14.30 2.41 -7.17
CA PRO A 12 13.91 1.41 -8.15
C PRO A 12 12.46 0.97 -7.98
N GLY A 13 11.92 0.98 -6.75
CA GLY A 13 10.49 0.76 -6.49
C GLY A 13 9.63 1.74 -7.28
N ASN A 14 9.92 3.05 -7.20
CA ASN A 14 9.20 4.08 -7.96
C ASN A 14 9.30 3.90 -9.48
N ILE A 15 10.46 3.48 -9.99
CA ILE A 15 10.62 3.18 -11.42
C ILE A 15 9.77 1.95 -11.83
N PHE A 16 9.78 0.88 -11.04
CA PHE A 16 8.93 -0.30 -11.26
C PHE A 16 7.44 0.03 -11.16
N THR A 17 7.11 0.95 -10.26
CA THR A 17 5.95 1.85 -10.21
C THR A 17 5.36 2.14 -11.58
N ILE A 18 6.07 3.05 -12.20
CA ILE A 18 5.74 3.71 -13.46
C ILE A 18 5.73 2.69 -14.60
N LEU A 19 6.67 1.74 -14.60
CA LEU A 19 6.83 0.77 -15.69
C LEU A 19 5.74 -0.33 -15.69
N MET A 20 5.31 -0.80 -14.50
CA MET A 20 4.15 -1.70 -14.41
C MET A 20 2.83 -0.94 -14.60
N MET A 21 2.77 0.35 -14.25
CA MET A 21 1.58 1.15 -14.47
C MET A 21 1.24 1.25 -15.96
N ASP A 22 2.26 1.42 -16.79
CA ASP A 22 2.15 1.48 -18.25
C ASP A 22 1.67 0.16 -18.87
N ASN A 23 2.04 -0.99 -18.29
CA ASN A 23 1.80 -2.30 -18.90
C ASN A 23 0.58 -3.07 -18.33
N ILE A 24 0.24 -2.88 -17.05
CA ILE A 24 -0.77 -3.68 -16.33
C ILE A 24 -2.06 -2.91 -15.99
N GLY A 25 -2.02 -1.56 -16.01
CA GLY A 25 -3.17 -0.69 -15.67
C GLY A 25 -3.36 -0.49 -14.16
N GLY A 26 -3.86 0.69 -13.76
CA GLY A 26 -3.86 1.18 -12.36
C GLY A 26 -4.57 0.25 -11.35
N LYS A 27 -5.70 -0.35 -11.74
CA LYS A 27 -6.44 -1.30 -10.89
C LYS A 27 -5.62 -2.55 -10.56
N ALA A 28 -5.01 -3.17 -11.56
CA ALA A 28 -4.26 -4.41 -11.36
C ALA A 28 -2.95 -4.15 -10.60
N LEU A 29 -2.34 -2.98 -10.80
CA LEU A 29 -1.19 -2.55 -10.02
C LEU A 29 -1.52 -2.36 -8.53
N LEU A 30 -2.68 -1.75 -8.23
CA LEU A 30 -3.15 -1.56 -6.86
C LEU A 30 -3.47 -2.90 -6.17
N CYS A 31 -4.10 -3.84 -6.88
CA CYS A 31 -4.36 -5.18 -6.35
C CYS A 31 -3.05 -5.98 -6.13
N CYS A 32 -2.17 -6.02 -7.13
CA CYS A 32 -0.89 -6.74 -7.03
C CYS A 32 -0.01 -6.18 -5.91
N SER A 33 0.06 -4.86 -5.72
CA SER A 33 0.84 -4.25 -4.66
C SER A 33 0.26 -4.53 -3.26
N LEU A 34 -1.07 -4.47 -3.08
CA LEU A 34 -1.70 -4.84 -1.81
C LEU A 34 -1.49 -6.32 -1.45
N LEU A 35 -1.59 -7.23 -2.44
CA LEU A 35 -1.31 -8.65 -2.23
C LEU A 35 0.17 -8.90 -1.91
N LEU A 36 1.09 -8.22 -2.60
CA LEU A 36 2.52 -8.34 -2.36
C LEU A 36 2.91 -7.81 -0.97
N SER A 37 2.31 -6.70 -0.51
CA SER A 37 2.48 -6.20 0.85
C SER A 37 1.91 -7.16 1.90
N SER A 38 0.71 -7.73 1.66
CA SER A 38 0.11 -8.70 2.59
C SER A 38 0.99 -9.96 2.72
N LEU A 39 1.50 -10.47 1.59
CA LEU A 39 2.42 -11.61 1.56
C LEU A 39 3.74 -11.27 2.27
N SER A 40 4.29 -10.07 2.08
CA SER A 40 5.52 -9.64 2.74
C SER A 40 5.38 -9.60 4.27
N VAL A 41 4.27 -9.06 4.78
CA VAL A 41 3.98 -9.05 6.23
C VAL A 41 3.83 -10.47 6.79
N PHE A 42 3.21 -11.37 6.03
CA PHE A 42 3.08 -12.78 6.41
C PHE A 42 4.44 -13.51 6.44
N LEU A 43 5.34 -13.20 5.48
CA LEU A 43 6.71 -13.72 5.49
C LEU A 43 7.55 -13.17 6.65
N ILE A 44 7.37 -11.90 7.04
CA ILE A 44 8.03 -11.31 8.21
C ILE A 44 7.63 -12.06 9.49
N TYR A 45 6.37 -12.49 9.61
CA TYR A 45 5.91 -13.28 10.74
C TYR A 45 6.61 -14.65 10.84
N LEU A 46 6.79 -15.33 9.70
CA LEU A 46 7.41 -16.65 9.65
C LEU A 46 8.94 -16.62 9.78
N VAL A 47 9.60 -15.53 9.38
CA VAL A 47 11.06 -15.46 9.34
C VAL A 47 11.64 -14.74 10.55
N LYS A 48 12.24 -15.51 11.47
CA LYS A 48 12.96 -15.03 12.67
C LYS A 48 14.46 -14.71 12.45
N THR A 49 14.90 -14.58 11.20
CA THR A 49 16.31 -14.29 10.84
C THR A 49 16.52 -12.80 10.56
N LYS A 50 17.52 -12.19 11.21
CA LYS A 50 17.82 -10.73 11.15
C LYS A 50 18.01 -10.20 9.72
N SER A 51 18.73 -10.92 8.85
CA SER A 51 19.01 -10.46 7.49
C SER A 51 17.77 -10.47 6.58
N HIS A 52 16.93 -11.49 6.68
CA HIS A 52 15.69 -11.57 5.90
C HIS A 52 14.64 -10.55 6.36
N SER A 53 14.55 -10.29 7.67
CA SER A 53 13.59 -9.30 8.20
C SER A 53 13.88 -7.88 7.69
N LEU A 54 15.17 -7.53 7.53
CA LEU A 54 15.60 -6.26 6.93
C LEU A 54 15.27 -6.18 5.43
N LEU A 55 15.53 -7.25 4.68
CA LEU A 55 15.20 -7.31 3.24
C LEU A 55 13.68 -7.16 3.03
N LEU A 56 12.88 -7.90 3.80
CA LEU A 56 11.42 -7.82 3.76
C LEU A 56 10.89 -6.43 4.15
N SER A 57 11.52 -5.77 5.12
CA SER A 57 11.16 -4.40 5.50
C SER A 57 11.45 -3.38 4.38
N CYS A 58 12.56 -3.55 3.65
CA CYS A 58 12.87 -2.74 2.48
C CYS A 58 11.83 -2.95 1.37
N VAL A 59 11.49 -4.20 1.08
CA VAL A 59 10.45 -4.55 0.11
C VAL A 59 9.10 -3.95 0.53
N PHE A 60 8.70 -4.11 1.78
CA PHE A 60 7.45 -3.56 2.32
C PHE A 60 7.40 -2.03 2.19
N SER A 61 8.50 -1.32 2.46
CA SER A 61 8.57 0.13 2.26
C SER A 61 8.43 0.52 0.79
N GLY A 62 9.04 -0.23 -0.14
CA GLY A 62 8.88 -0.01 -1.57
C GLY A 62 7.43 -0.21 -2.00
N VAL A 63 6.83 -1.35 -1.65
CA VAL A 63 5.44 -1.65 -2.02
C VAL A 63 4.45 -0.67 -1.38
N SER A 64 4.71 -0.18 -0.17
CA SER A 64 3.89 0.87 0.46
C SER A 64 3.86 2.17 -0.36
N VAL A 65 5.00 2.56 -0.94
CA VAL A 65 5.07 3.72 -1.84
C VAL A 65 4.36 3.43 -3.16
N MET A 66 4.47 2.21 -3.69
CA MET A 66 3.72 1.79 -4.89
C MET A 66 2.21 1.89 -4.67
N VAL A 67 1.70 1.42 -3.52
CA VAL A 67 0.28 1.50 -3.17
C VAL A 67 -0.20 2.95 -3.12
N TRP A 68 0.59 3.86 -2.52
CA TRP A 68 0.24 5.28 -2.47
C TRP A 68 0.19 5.91 -3.86
N ASN A 69 1.21 5.69 -4.68
CA ASN A 69 1.22 6.18 -6.06
C ASN A 69 0.04 5.62 -6.87
N ALA A 70 -0.26 4.34 -6.73
CA ALA A 70 -1.39 3.70 -7.41
C ALA A 70 -2.74 4.29 -6.95
N LEU A 71 -2.90 4.53 -5.65
CA LEU A 71 -4.11 5.15 -5.08
C LEU A 71 -4.31 6.56 -5.60
N ASP A 72 -3.24 7.37 -5.65
CA ASP A 72 -3.29 8.70 -6.25
C ASP A 72 -3.73 8.60 -7.71
N VAL A 73 -3.07 7.79 -8.54
CA VAL A 73 -3.44 7.73 -9.95
C VAL A 73 -4.87 7.22 -10.15
N VAL A 74 -5.27 6.12 -9.50
CA VAL A 74 -6.63 5.56 -9.61
C VAL A 74 -7.68 6.53 -9.10
N GLY A 75 -7.45 7.18 -7.96
CA GLY A 75 -8.35 8.21 -7.43
C GLY A 75 -8.55 9.31 -8.45
N THR A 76 -7.53 9.61 -9.23
CA THR A 76 -7.57 10.70 -10.16
C THR A 76 -8.15 10.39 -11.52
N GLU A 77 -8.15 9.12 -11.91
CA GLU A 77 -8.91 8.62 -13.05
C GLU A 77 -10.41 8.49 -12.72
N LEU A 78 -10.76 8.29 -11.45
CA LEU A 78 -12.14 8.07 -11.01
C LEU A 78 -12.93 9.38 -10.81
N TYR A 79 -12.26 10.48 -10.45
CA TYR A 79 -12.90 11.77 -10.17
C TYR A 79 -12.74 12.78 -11.32
N PRO A 80 -13.81 13.49 -11.74
CA PRO A 80 -13.72 14.53 -12.76
C PRO A 80 -12.83 15.70 -12.30
N THR A 81 -12.18 16.38 -13.25
CA THR A 81 -11.11 17.38 -13.03
C THR A 81 -11.49 18.48 -12.03
N HIS A 82 -12.77 18.90 -12.03
CA HIS A 82 -13.27 19.94 -11.14
C HIS A 82 -13.40 19.52 -9.67
N LEU A 83 -13.49 18.22 -9.37
CA LEU A 83 -13.71 17.70 -8.01
C LEU A 83 -12.53 16.90 -7.45
N ARG A 84 -11.52 16.59 -8.28
CA ARG A 84 -10.34 15.77 -7.92
C ARG A 84 -9.66 16.23 -6.63
N SER A 85 -9.35 17.52 -6.50
CA SER A 85 -8.64 18.05 -5.32
C SER A 85 -9.47 17.95 -4.03
N SER A 86 -10.77 18.22 -4.10
CA SER A 86 -11.66 18.14 -2.93
C SER A 86 -11.91 16.69 -2.50
N ALA A 87 -12.11 15.79 -3.47
CA ALA A 87 -12.30 14.35 -3.21
C ALA A 87 -11.05 13.70 -2.60
N LEU A 88 -9.86 13.99 -3.14
CA LEU A 88 -8.59 13.50 -2.59
C LEU A 88 -8.29 14.10 -1.22
N GLY A 89 -8.62 15.39 -1.02
CA GLY A 89 -8.49 16.04 0.28
C GLY A 89 -9.36 15.38 1.35
N PHE A 90 -10.63 15.11 1.02
CA PHE A 90 -11.54 14.38 1.91
C PHE A 90 -11.05 12.96 2.20
N PHE A 91 -10.64 12.21 1.16
CA PHE A 91 -10.09 10.86 1.30
C PHE A 91 -8.85 10.84 2.19
N THR A 92 -7.95 11.81 2.01
CA THR A 92 -6.75 11.95 2.84
C THR A 92 -7.12 12.29 4.29
N GLY A 93 -8.12 13.16 4.50
CA GLY A 93 -8.63 13.48 5.83
C GLY A 93 -9.17 12.24 6.55
N VAL A 94 -10.04 11.46 5.89
CA VAL A 94 -10.55 10.20 6.42
C VAL A 94 -9.42 9.20 6.67
N GLY A 95 -8.45 9.11 5.76
CA GLY A 95 -7.26 8.25 5.91
C GLY A 95 -6.41 8.62 7.13
N ARG A 96 -6.28 9.91 7.46
CA ARG A 96 -5.59 10.37 8.68
C ARG A 96 -6.35 9.98 9.94
N VAL A 97 -7.68 10.12 9.96
CA VAL A 97 -8.51 9.67 11.10
C VAL A 97 -8.42 8.16 11.28
N ALA A 98 -8.49 7.40 10.19
CA ALA A 98 -8.31 5.94 10.21
C ALA A 98 -6.91 5.55 10.72
N ALA A 99 -5.86 6.28 10.34
CA ALA A 99 -4.51 6.06 10.83
C ALA A 99 -4.37 6.31 12.34
N ILE A 100 -5.00 7.38 12.87
CA ILE A 100 -5.01 7.65 14.32
C ILE A 100 -5.70 6.51 15.07
N MET A 101 -6.89 6.11 14.61
CA MET A 101 -7.65 5.00 15.20
C MET A 101 -6.86 3.69 15.14
N GLY A 102 -6.24 3.40 14.00
CA GLY A 102 -5.40 2.22 13.79
C GLY A 102 -4.21 2.18 14.73
N ASN A 103 -3.50 3.30 14.91
CA ASN A 103 -2.37 3.39 15.83
C ASN A 103 -2.79 3.21 17.30
N MET A 104 -3.96 3.75 17.71
CA MET A 104 -4.49 3.52 19.06
C MET A 104 -4.77 2.03 19.32
N VAL A 105 -5.41 1.35 18.36
CA VAL A 105 -5.66 -0.09 18.44
C VAL A 105 -4.35 -0.87 18.44
N PHE A 106 -3.40 -0.53 17.57
CA PHE A 106 -2.09 -1.17 17.52
C PHE A 106 -1.31 -1.02 18.82
N GLY A 107 -1.30 0.18 19.39
CA GLY A 107 -0.62 0.48 20.65
C GLY A 107 -1.21 -0.26 21.84
N GLY A 108 -2.52 -0.54 21.84
CA GLY A 108 -3.15 -1.38 22.87
C GLY A 108 -2.87 -2.87 22.70
N LEU A 109 -2.76 -3.37 21.46
CA LEU A 109 -2.57 -4.79 21.18
C LEU A 109 -1.10 -5.23 21.22
N VAL A 110 -0.16 -4.33 20.91
CA VAL A 110 1.27 -4.65 20.90
C VAL A 110 1.81 -5.02 22.28
N ASP A 111 1.17 -4.54 23.35
CA ASP A 111 1.58 -4.77 24.73
C ASP A 111 1.25 -6.18 25.22
N THR A 112 0.24 -6.84 24.63
CA THR A 112 -0.22 -8.18 25.01
C THR A 112 0.37 -9.28 24.12
N ASP A 113 0.37 -9.09 22.79
CA ASP A 113 0.90 -10.09 21.85
C ASP A 113 1.43 -9.45 20.56
N CYS A 114 2.70 -9.67 20.22
CA CYS A 114 3.33 -9.14 19.01
C CYS A 114 2.78 -9.76 17.70
N ALA A 115 2.14 -10.93 17.79
CA ALA A 115 1.62 -11.67 16.62
C ALA A 115 0.25 -11.15 16.13
N VAL A 116 -0.61 -10.72 17.06
CA VAL A 116 -1.97 -10.27 16.75
C VAL A 116 -2.00 -9.02 15.85
N PRO A 117 -1.19 -7.98 16.11
CA PRO A 117 -1.15 -6.79 15.25
C PRO A 117 -0.69 -7.12 13.83
N ILE A 118 0.30 -8.01 13.68
CA ILE A 118 0.81 -8.43 12.36
C ILE A 118 -0.27 -9.15 11.53
N LEU A 119 -1.02 -10.06 12.17
CA LEU A 119 -2.11 -10.79 11.52
C LEU A 119 -3.25 -9.85 11.14
N LEU A 120 -3.55 -8.88 12.00
CA LEU A 120 -4.59 -7.88 11.76
C LEU A 120 -4.22 -6.99 10.56
N VAL A 121 -2.97 -6.51 10.46
CA VAL A 121 -2.47 -5.77 9.29
C VAL A 121 -2.56 -6.61 8.03
N SER A 122 -2.04 -7.84 8.06
CA SER A 122 -2.08 -8.73 6.89
C SER A 122 -3.51 -8.95 6.41
N GLY A 123 -4.45 -9.20 7.32
CA GLY A 123 -5.88 -9.35 7.02
C GLY A 123 -6.52 -8.09 6.44
N LEU A 124 -6.20 -6.91 6.99
CA LEU A 124 -6.67 -5.62 6.45
C LEU A 124 -6.13 -5.36 5.03
N LEU A 125 -4.86 -5.69 4.77
CA LEU A 125 -4.29 -5.55 3.43
C LEU A 125 -4.91 -6.54 2.44
N LEU A 126 -5.22 -7.76 2.89
CA LEU A 126 -5.82 -8.79 2.04
C LEU A 126 -7.26 -8.41 1.68
N THR A 127 -8.05 -7.97 2.66
CA THR A 127 -9.40 -7.44 2.44
C THR A 127 -9.39 -6.19 1.56
N GLY A 128 -8.41 -5.29 1.74
CA GLY A 128 -8.20 -4.15 0.85
C GLY A 128 -7.88 -4.55 -0.59
N GLY A 129 -7.01 -5.55 -0.79
CA GLY A 129 -6.70 -6.11 -2.11
C GLY A 129 -7.92 -6.76 -2.78
N ILE A 130 -8.75 -7.48 -2.01
CA ILE A 130 -10.01 -8.05 -2.51
C ILE A 130 -11.02 -6.95 -2.86
N ALA A 131 -11.15 -5.92 -2.02
CA ALA A 131 -12.00 -4.77 -2.30
C ALA A 131 -11.55 -4.02 -3.57
N ALA A 132 -10.24 -3.97 -3.84
CA ALA A 132 -9.71 -3.41 -5.08
C ALA A 132 -10.10 -4.22 -6.35
N LEU A 133 -10.43 -5.52 -6.21
CA LEU A 133 -10.95 -6.30 -7.33
C LEU A 133 -12.36 -5.87 -7.73
N TRP A 134 -13.16 -5.40 -6.76
CA TRP A 134 -14.51 -4.87 -6.96
C TRP A 134 -14.52 -3.49 -7.63
N LEU A 135 -13.40 -2.77 -7.66
CA LEU A 135 -13.33 -1.52 -8.40
C LEU A 135 -13.56 -1.78 -9.91
N PRO A 136 -14.40 -0.99 -10.60
CA PRO A 136 -14.54 -1.07 -12.04
C PRO A 136 -13.19 -0.83 -12.73
N GLN A 137 -12.92 -1.51 -13.84
CA GLN A 137 -11.66 -1.34 -14.57
C GLN A 137 -11.64 0.06 -15.22
N THR A 138 -10.84 0.99 -14.66
CA THR A 138 -10.43 2.22 -15.36
C THR A 138 -9.39 1.86 -16.42
N LYS A 139 -9.84 1.19 -17.49
CA LYS A 139 -9.00 1.00 -18.68
C LYS A 139 -9.30 2.15 -19.64
N ARG A 140 -8.31 3.01 -19.90
CA ARG A 140 -8.30 4.00 -21.00
C ARG A 140 -9.64 4.74 -21.21
N THR A 141 -9.89 5.78 -20.44
CA THR A 141 -10.63 6.93 -21.01
C THR A 141 -9.62 8.05 -21.15
N GLU A 142 -9.06 8.17 -22.35
CA GLU A 142 -8.42 9.40 -22.77
C GLU A 142 -9.51 10.48 -22.67
N LEU A 143 -9.42 11.33 -21.64
CA LEU A 143 -10.20 12.55 -21.57
C LEU A 143 -9.51 13.54 -22.52
N THR A 144 -9.84 13.41 -23.81
CA THR A 144 -9.61 14.44 -24.82
C THR A 144 -10.37 15.71 -24.45
#